data_AF-A0A966UIL7-F1
#
_entry.id   AF-A0A966UIL7-F1
#
_cell.length_a   1.000
_cell.length_b   1.000
_cell.length_c   1.000
_cell.angle_alpha   90.00
_cell.angle_beta   90.00
_cell.angle_gamma   90.00
#
_symmetry.space_group_name_H-M   'P 1'
#
loop_
_entity.id
_entity.type
_entity.pdbx_description
1 polymer ?
#
loop_
_entity_poly.entity_id
_entity_poly.type
_entity_poly.pdbx_seq_one_letter_code
_entity_poly.pdbx_strand_id
1 'polypeptide(L)'
;MAAPDDLDGHRYFHVVGSAVWVHHEPASTSYGLHYLGMLDGHACWGVDVPHGSDPSDGAALDLFSFFGRATEDDWLVAGRAVQLVEWARTHRFCGRCGERTVPAANERAMKCPVCNLMNFPRLAPAMITLVTRGEPGADQEALLARGVQFRAPLYSCLAGFVEPGETLEGAVIREVREEVGVTVGSVRYMGSQPWPFPHSLMLGFRAEWKSGDIVCDPTEIVDANWYRKDALPNIPPGISIARKLIDAWLNE
;
A
#
# COMPACT_ATOMS: atom_id res chain seq x y z
N MET A 1 -9.90 -18.01 12.17
CA MET A 1 -9.48 -17.46 13.48
C MET A 1 -10.70 -16.81 14.12
N ALA A 2 -11.01 -17.19 15.37
CA ALA A 2 -12.11 -16.64 16.14
C ALA A 2 -11.61 -15.50 17.05
N ALA A 3 -12.51 -14.61 17.49
CA ALA A 3 -12.19 -13.61 18.50
C ALA A 3 -12.08 -14.26 19.91
N PRO A 4 -11.27 -13.71 20.82
CA PRO A 4 -11.23 -14.10 22.23
C PRO A 4 -12.58 -13.95 22.96
N ASP A 5 -12.74 -14.59 24.12
CA ASP A 5 -13.97 -14.56 24.93
C ASP A 5 -14.12 -13.29 25.81
N ASP A 6 -13.02 -12.59 26.12
CA ASP A 6 -12.99 -11.36 26.92
C ASP A 6 -12.74 -10.16 26.00
N LEU A 7 -13.82 -9.45 25.63
CA LEU A 7 -13.82 -8.35 24.66
C LEU A 7 -14.50 -7.12 25.24
N ASP A 8 -13.88 -5.96 25.04
CA ASP A 8 -14.51 -4.66 25.35
C ASP A 8 -15.65 -4.36 24.35
N GLY A 9 -15.57 -4.93 23.14
CA GLY A 9 -16.60 -4.82 22.13
C GLY A 9 -16.15 -5.29 20.75
N HIS A 10 -16.96 -4.92 19.75
CA HIS A 10 -16.71 -5.24 18.35
C HIS A 10 -16.62 -3.97 17.50
N ARG A 11 -15.80 -4.03 16.46
CA ARG A 11 -15.70 -2.99 15.43
C ARG A 11 -15.79 -3.63 14.05
N TYR A 12 -16.71 -3.14 13.22
CA TYR A 12 -17.03 -3.68 11.91
C TYR A 12 -16.67 -2.66 10.82
N PHE A 13 -15.69 -3.02 10.00
CA PHE A 13 -15.22 -2.28 8.84
C PHE A 13 -15.95 -2.81 7.60
N HIS A 14 -17.05 -2.14 7.23
CA HIS A 14 -17.87 -2.51 6.07
C HIS A 14 -17.21 -2.08 4.77
N VAL A 15 -16.89 -3.05 3.91
CA VAL A 15 -16.19 -2.81 2.65
C VAL A 15 -17.20 -2.71 1.50
N VAL A 16 -17.55 -1.48 1.15
CA VAL A 16 -18.47 -1.14 0.04
C VAL A 16 -17.65 -0.85 -1.21
N GLY A 17 -17.52 -1.84 -2.10
CA GLY A 17 -16.53 -1.76 -3.18
C GLY A 17 -15.11 -1.74 -2.60
N SER A 18 -14.41 -0.60 -2.73
CA SER A 18 -13.12 -0.30 -2.09
C SER A 18 -13.20 0.77 -0.99
N ALA A 19 -14.40 1.29 -0.72
CA ALA A 19 -14.67 2.24 0.35
C ALA A 19 -14.99 1.52 1.66
N VAL A 20 -14.86 2.24 2.77
CA VAL A 20 -15.06 1.72 4.13
C VAL A 20 -16.06 2.56 4.91
N TRP A 21 -16.91 1.87 5.67
CA TRP A 21 -17.77 2.46 6.69
C TRP A 21 -17.64 1.66 7.99
N VAL A 22 -17.35 2.35 9.11
CA VAL A 22 -17.08 1.70 10.39
C VAL A 22 -18.29 1.82 11.31
N HIS A 23 -18.69 0.70 11.91
CA HIS A 23 -19.83 0.64 12.85
C HIS A 23 -19.56 -0.37 13.99
N HIS A 24 -20.37 -0.34 15.04
CA HIS A 24 -20.26 -1.26 16.19
C HIS A 24 -21.05 -2.56 16.02
N GLU A 25 -21.87 -2.65 14.98
CA GLU A 25 -22.68 -3.82 14.63
C GLU A 25 -22.55 -4.11 13.12
N PRO A 26 -22.69 -5.38 12.69
CA PRO A 26 -22.69 -5.72 11.28
C PRO A 26 -24.02 -5.27 10.63
N ALA A 27 -23.96 -4.68 9.44
CA ALA A 27 -25.13 -4.26 8.68
C ALA A 27 -26.11 -5.41 8.37
N SER A 28 -25.59 -6.63 8.24
CA SER A 28 -26.39 -7.84 8.14
C SER A 28 -25.60 -9.04 8.65
N THR A 29 -26.27 -9.94 9.35
CA THR A 29 -25.71 -11.24 9.76
C THR A 29 -25.51 -12.21 8.59
N SER A 30 -26.08 -11.90 7.41
CA SER A 30 -25.93 -12.68 6.19
C SER A 30 -24.66 -12.33 5.39
N TYR A 31 -23.95 -11.26 5.74
CA TYR A 31 -22.75 -10.83 5.02
C TYR A 31 -21.51 -11.61 5.48
N GLY A 32 -20.53 -11.73 4.58
CA GLY A 32 -19.27 -12.39 4.89
C GLY A 32 -18.51 -11.61 5.95
N LEU A 33 -18.02 -12.29 6.98
CA LEU A 33 -17.21 -11.69 8.05
C LEU A 33 -15.79 -12.22 8.01
N HIS A 34 -14.83 -11.30 8.04
CA HIS A 34 -13.40 -11.59 8.07
C HIS A 34 -12.79 -11.02 9.35
N TYR A 35 -12.42 -11.88 10.29
CA TYR A 35 -11.71 -11.43 11.49
C TYR A 35 -10.39 -10.74 11.09
N LEU A 36 -10.15 -9.53 11.60
CA LEU A 36 -8.97 -8.70 11.25
C LEU A 36 -7.92 -8.69 12.36
N GLY A 37 -8.32 -8.98 13.60
CA GLY A 37 -7.46 -8.93 14.78
C GLY A 37 -8.11 -8.15 15.93
N MET A 38 -7.32 -7.86 16.95
CA MET A 38 -7.70 -7.02 18.09
C MET A 38 -7.09 -5.62 17.94
N LEU A 39 -7.85 -4.60 18.30
CA LEU A 39 -7.36 -3.22 18.46
C LEU A 39 -8.04 -2.62 19.70
N ASP A 40 -7.26 -2.15 20.66
CA ASP A 40 -7.75 -1.51 21.90
C ASP A 40 -8.88 -2.29 22.59
N GLY A 41 -8.68 -3.61 22.80
CA GLY A 41 -9.68 -4.48 23.44
C GLY A 41 -10.89 -4.86 22.57
N HIS A 42 -11.00 -4.32 21.35
CA HIS A 42 -12.10 -4.59 20.43
C HIS A 42 -11.72 -5.63 19.37
N ALA A 43 -12.62 -6.60 19.14
CA ALA A 43 -12.51 -7.50 18.01
C ALA A 43 -12.88 -6.77 16.70
N CYS A 44 -11.93 -6.68 15.77
CA CYS A 44 -12.11 -6.01 14.49
C CYS A 44 -12.50 -7.01 13.39
N TRP A 45 -13.49 -6.64 12.58
CA TRP A 45 -14.06 -7.48 11.53
C TRP A 45 -14.18 -6.70 10.22
N GLY A 46 -13.76 -7.30 9.11
CA GLY A 46 -14.08 -6.82 7.77
C GLY A 46 -15.41 -7.42 7.33
N VAL A 47 -16.35 -6.59 6.89
CA VAL A 47 -17.66 -7.04 6.40
C VAL A 47 -17.68 -6.96 4.87
N ASP A 48 -17.90 -8.09 4.21
CA ASP A 48 -18.06 -8.19 2.76
C ASP A 48 -19.47 -7.72 2.37
N VAL A 49 -19.62 -6.42 2.12
CA VAL A 49 -20.87 -5.84 1.62
C VAL A 49 -21.09 -6.29 0.16
N PRO A 50 -22.24 -6.89 -0.17
CA PRO A 50 -22.51 -7.34 -1.54
C PRO A 50 -22.43 -6.21 -2.56
N HIS A 51 -21.91 -6.52 -3.74
CA HIS A 51 -21.83 -5.56 -4.84
C HIS A 51 -23.20 -4.96 -5.17
N GLY A 52 -23.25 -3.63 -5.34
CA GLY A 52 -24.49 -2.89 -5.60
C GLY A 52 -25.34 -2.57 -4.37
N SER A 53 -24.92 -2.99 -3.17
CA SER A 53 -25.50 -2.56 -1.90
C SER A 53 -24.65 -1.48 -1.26
N ASP A 54 -25.29 -0.54 -0.56
CA ASP A 54 -24.61 0.41 0.31
C ASP A 54 -25.43 0.59 1.60
N PRO A 55 -25.13 -0.17 2.67
CA PRO A 55 -25.82 -0.04 3.94
C PRO A 55 -25.40 1.20 4.73
N SER A 56 -24.46 2.00 4.22
CA SER A 56 -23.98 3.21 4.87
C SER A 56 -24.78 4.46 4.48
N ASP A 57 -25.77 4.32 3.60
CA ASP A 57 -26.55 5.44 3.03
C ASP A 57 -25.65 6.56 2.46
N GLY A 58 -24.54 6.18 1.79
CA GLY A 58 -23.57 7.10 1.22
C GLY A 58 -22.49 7.61 2.19
N ALA A 59 -22.41 7.08 3.41
CA ALA A 59 -21.40 7.46 4.40
C ALA A 59 -20.04 6.76 4.20
N ALA A 60 -19.96 5.72 3.36
CA ALA A 60 -18.71 5.03 3.07
C ALA A 60 -17.69 5.95 2.38
N LEU A 61 -16.43 5.88 2.82
CA LEU A 61 -15.33 6.72 2.32
C LEU A 61 -14.25 5.86 1.69
N ASP A 62 -13.64 6.34 0.60
CA ASP A 62 -12.39 5.75 0.13
C ASP A 62 -11.28 5.90 1.18
N LEU A 63 -10.26 5.05 1.13
CA LEU A 63 -9.22 5.02 2.16
C LEU A 63 -8.41 6.33 2.27
N PHE A 64 -8.30 7.15 1.21
CA PHE A 64 -7.64 8.46 1.33
C PHE A 64 -8.53 9.45 2.09
N SER A 65 -9.82 9.52 1.75
CA SER A 65 -10.78 10.36 2.48
C SER A 65 -10.97 9.89 3.92
N PHE A 66 -10.95 8.58 4.16
CA PHE A 66 -11.07 7.98 5.49
C PHE A 66 -9.90 8.35 6.41
N PHE A 67 -8.67 8.40 5.86
CA PHE A 67 -7.50 8.80 6.64
C PHE A 67 -7.66 10.17 7.31
N GLY A 68 -8.25 11.14 6.62
CA GLY A 68 -8.49 12.48 7.17
C GLY A 68 -9.52 12.54 8.30
N ARG A 69 -10.17 11.41 8.62
CA ARG A 69 -11.26 11.30 9.61
C ARG A 69 -11.05 10.16 10.61
N ALA A 70 -9.94 9.43 10.53
CA ALA A 70 -9.66 8.24 11.34
C ALA A 70 -8.29 8.35 12.02
N THR A 71 -8.07 7.54 13.05
CA THR A 71 -6.74 7.34 13.61
C THR A 71 -5.87 6.53 12.63
N GLU A 72 -4.55 6.56 12.80
CA GLU A 72 -3.64 5.74 11.98
C GLU A 72 -3.96 4.24 12.13
N ASP A 73 -4.26 3.79 13.34
CA ASP A 73 -4.61 2.39 13.60
C ASP A 73 -5.92 1.99 12.93
N ASP A 74 -6.97 2.83 12.99
CA ASP A 74 -8.23 2.57 12.30
C ASP A 74 -8.03 2.55 10.79
N TRP A 75 -7.17 3.42 10.25
CA TRP A 75 -6.82 3.42 8.83
C TRP A 75 -6.10 2.14 8.41
N LEU A 76 -5.15 1.65 9.22
CA LEU A 76 -4.42 0.41 8.97
C LEU A 76 -5.35 -0.81 9.01
N VAL A 77 -6.28 -0.86 9.97
CA VAL A 77 -7.28 -1.93 10.06
C VAL A 77 -8.28 -1.86 8.90
N ALA A 78 -8.72 -0.67 8.50
CA ALA A 78 -9.56 -0.47 7.33
C ALA A 78 -8.87 -0.92 6.03
N GLY A 79 -7.61 -0.57 5.83
CA GLY A 79 -6.81 -1.02 4.69
C GLY A 79 -6.62 -2.53 4.66
N ARG A 80 -6.48 -3.17 5.83
CA ARG A 80 -6.50 -4.64 5.96
C ARG A 80 -7.87 -5.22 5.59
N ALA A 81 -8.96 -4.60 6.03
CA ALA A 81 -10.32 -5.03 5.72
C ALA A 81 -10.56 -5.06 4.21
N VAL A 82 -10.26 -3.97 3.51
CA VAL A 82 -10.41 -3.85 2.05
C VAL A 82 -9.64 -4.94 1.33
N GLN A 83 -8.36 -5.14 1.66
CA GLN A 83 -7.51 -6.16 1.04
C GLN A 83 -8.02 -7.58 1.27
N LEU A 84 -8.45 -7.90 2.50
CA LEU A 84 -8.89 -9.25 2.85
C LEU A 84 -10.26 -9.60 2.29
N VAL A 85 -11.20 -8.65 2.29
CA VAL A 85 -12.50 -8.82 1.65
C VAL A 85 -12.32 -8.99 0.14
N GLU A 86 -11.51 -8.15 -0.49
CA GLU A 86 -11.26 -8.24 -1.94
C GLU A 86 -10.54 -9.55 -2.32
N TRP A 87 -9.57 -9.98 -1.51
CA TRP A 87 -8.94 -11.28 -1.68
C TRP A 87 -9.97 -12.42 -1.59
N ALA A 88 -10.87 -12.40 -0.61
CA ALA A 88 -11.90 -13.42 -0.47
C ALA A 88 -12.87 -13.44 -1.66
N ARG A 89 -13.27 -12.26 -2.16
CA ARG A 89 -14.11 -12.12 -3.37
C ARG A 89 -13.44 -12.73 -4.60
N THR A 90 -12.15 -12.47 -4.78
CA THR A 90 -11.38 -12.87 -5.98
C THR A 90 -10.85 -14.30 -5.95
N HIS A 91 -10.84 -14.97 -4.79
CA HIS A 91 -10.32 -16.34 -4.64
C HIS A 91 -11.41 -17.37 -4.34
N ARG A 92 -12.65 -17.12 -4.78
CA ARG A 92 -13.80 -18.05 -4.66
C ARG A 92 -13.65 -19.34 -5.48
N PHE A 93 -12.85 -19.28 -6.55
CA PHE A 93 -12.58 -20.40 -7.44
C PHE A 93 -11.07 -20.57 -7.62
N CYS A 94 -10.62 -21.80 -7.85
CA CYS A 94 -9.23 -22.16 -7.99
C CYS A 94 -8.68 -21.68 -9.33
N GLY A 95 -7.69 -20.79 -9.32
CA GLY A 95 -7.03 -20.30 -10.54
C GLY A 95 -6.32 -21.39 -11.37
N ARG A 96 -6.10 -22.59 -10.83
CA ARG A 96 -5.49 -23.73 -11.55
C ARG A 96 -6.50 -24.63 -12.25
N CYS A 97 -7.64 -24.91 -11.62
CA CYS A 97 -8.57 -25.95 -12.10
C CYS A 97 -10.04 -25.53 -12.13
N GLY A 98 -10.38 -24.28 -11.79
CA GLY A 98 -11.74 -23.75 -11.82
C GLY A 98 -12.66 -24.18 -10.67
N GLU A 99 -12.27 -25.16 -9.87
CA GLU A 99 -13.09 -25.69 -8.76
C GLU A 99 -13.30 -24.65 -7.64
N ARG A 100 -14.45 -24.72 -6.93
CA ARG A 100 -14.71 -23.82 -5.81
C ARG A 100 -13.72 -24.05 -4.68
N THR A 101 -13.14 -22.97 -4.16
CA THR A 101 -12.22 -23.04 -3.01
C THR A 101 -13.00 -23.06 -1.69
N VAL A 102 -12.32 -23.51 -0.63
CA VAL A 102 -12.80 -23.48 0.75
C VAL A 102 -11.76 -22.82 1.65
N PRO A 103 -12.15 -22.14 2.74
CA PRO A 103 -11.19 -21.63 3.72
C PRO A 103 -10.33 -22.76 4.31
N ALA A 104 -9.03 -22.51 4.46
CA ALA A 104 -8.13 -23.42 5.17
C ALA A 104 -8.40 -23.39 6.68
N ALA A 105 -8.15 -24.51 7.38
CA ALA A 105 -8.48 -24.64 8.80
C ALA A 105 -7.63 -23.76 9.72
N ASN A 106 -6.32 -23.71 9.49
CA ASN A 106 -5.35 -23.13 10.44
C ASN A 106 -4.62 -21.89 9.91
N GLU A 107 -4.95 -21.45 8.70
CA GLU A 107 -4.26 -20.36 8.03
C GLU A 107 -5.28 -19.46 7.35
N ARG A 108 -4.92 -18.19 7.17
CA ARG A 108 -5.70 -17.29 6.33
C ARG A 108 -5.39 -17.60 4.86
N ALA A 109 -6.03 -18.63 4.33
CA ALA A 109 -5.86 -19.08 2.96
C ALA A 109 -7.15 -19.69 2.40
N MET A 110 -7.28 -19.68 1.08
CA MET A 110 -8.28 -20.43 0.34
C MET A 110 -7.62 -21.67 -0.27
N LYS A 111 -8.14 -22.86 0.05
CA LYS A 111 -7.64 -24.15 -0.44
C LYS A 111 -8.59 -24.72 -1.49
N CYS A 112 -8.04 -25.21 -2.59
CA CYS A 112 -8.80 -26.03 -3.54
C CYS A 112 -8.94 -27.47 -2.99
N PRO A 113 -10.16 -28.02 -2.86
CA PRO A 113 -10.36 -29.39 -2.36
C PRO A 113 -9.92 -30.47 -3.36
N VAL A 114 -9.79 -30.13 -4.65
CA VAL A 114 -9.45 -31.09 -5.71
C VAL A 114 -7.93 -31.14 -5.96
N CYS A 115 -7.31 -30.00 -6.25
CA CYS A 115 -5.89 -29.95 -6.62
C CYS A 115 -4.96 -29.50 -5.47
N ASN A 116 -5.51 -29.25 -4.28
CA ASN A 116 -4.80 -28.81 -3.08
C ASN A 116 -4.03 -27.48 -3.20
N LEU A 117 -4.24 -26.70 -4.27
CA LEU A 117 -3.65 -25.36 -4.38
C LEU A 117 -4.12 -24.48 -3.21
N MET A 118 -3.15 -23.88 -2.53
CA MET A 118 -3.34 -22.87 -1.49
C MET A 118 -3.15 -21.49 -2.10
N ASN A 119 -4.07 -20.57 -1.80
CA ASN A 119 -3.93 -19.16 -2.14
C ASN A 119 -3.99 -18.34 -0.85
N PHE A 120 -2.99 -17.50 -0.64
CA PHE A 120 -2.90 -16.60 0.51
C PHE A 120 -3.33 -15.18 0.10
N PRO A 121 -3.71 -14.31 1.05
CA PRO A 121 -3.85 -12.88 0.80
C PRO A 121 -2.62 -12.34 0.09
N ARG A 122 -2.84 -11.61 -0.99
CA ARG A 122 -1.76 -11.10 -1.84
C ARG A 122 -1.21 -9.82 -1.23
N LEU A 123 0.12 -9.72 -1.20
CA LEU A 123 0.84 -8.48 -0.99
C LEU A 123 1.83 -8.34 -2.13
N ALA A 124 1.73 -7.24 -2.88
CA ALA A 124 2.66 -6.91 -3.95
C ALA A 124 3.80 -6.06 -3.36
N PRO A 125 5.03 -6.58 -3.24
CA PRO A 125 6.16 -5.78 -2.80
C PRO A 125 6.43 -4.68 -3.84
N ALA A 126 6.49 -3.44 -3.37
CA ALA A 126 6.85 -2.29 -4.18
C ALA A 126 7.92 -1.50 -3.45
N MET A 127 8.99 -1.14 -4.15
CA MET A 127 10.03 -0.29 -3.60
C MET A 127 9.67 1.17 -3.83
N ILE A 128 10.13 2.05 -2.95
CA ILE A 128 10.09 3.50 -3.14
C ILE A 128 11.39 4.10 -2.65
N THR A 129 12.04 4.92 -3.46
CA THR A 129 13.40 5.36 -3.20
C THR A 129 13.57 6.88 -3.37
N LEU A 130 14.19 7.51 -2.38
CA LEU A 130 14.65 8.89 -2.50
C LEU A 130 16.13 8.88 -2.89
N VAL A 131 16.40 9.32 -4.12
CA VAL A 131 17.75 9.41 -4.66
C VAL A 131 18.35 10.76 -4.32
N THR A 132 19.56 10.80 -3.75
CA THR A 132 20.26 12.06 -3.45
C THR A 132 21.55 12.21 -4.25
N ARG A 133 21.95 13.47 -4.49
CA ARG A 133 23.18 13.82 -5.20
C ARG A 133 23.94 14.92 -4.45
N GLY A 134 25.26 14.78 -4.38
CA GLY A 134 26.14 15.66 -3.62
C GLY A 134 26.37 15.17 -2.18
N GLU A 135 27.31 15.82 -1.52
CA GLU A 135 27.67 15.50 -0.12
C GLU A 135 26.50 15.80 0.83
N PRO A 136 26.33 15.02 1.91
CA PRO A 136 25.34 15.32 2.94
C PRO A 136 25.51 16.74 3.50
N GLY A 137 24.42 17.50 3.53
CA GLY A 137 24.41 18.87 4.02
C GLY A 137 23.31 19.72 3.39
N ALA A 138 23.42 21.04 3.58
CA ALA A 138 22.41 22.01 3.13
C ALA A 138 22.29 22.08 1.60
N ASP A 139 23.39 21.81 0.89
CA ASP A 139 23.45 21.87 -0.58
C ASP A 139 23.19 20.52 -1.26
N GLN A 140 22.92 19.45 -0.50
CA GLN A 140 22.54 18.17 -1.09
C GLN A 140 21.22 18.33 -1.83
N GLU A 141 21.10 17.65 -2.98
CA GLU A 141 19.89 17.64 -3.79
C GLU A 141 19.22 16.27 -3.73
N ALA A 142 17.91 16.23 -3.90
CA ALA A 142 17.13 15.02 -4.05
C ALA A 142 16.41 14.99 -5.40
N LEU A 143 16.38 13.82 -6.04
CA LEU A 143 15.59 13.60 -7.25
C LEU A 143 14.14 13.39 -6.86
N LEU A 144 13.26 14.22 -7.40
CA LEU A 144 11.82 14.04 -7.31
C LEU A 144 11.21 14.06 -8.72
N ALA A 145 10.23 13.19 -8.95
CA ALA A 145 9.60 13.00 -10.25
C ALA A 145 8.08 13.09 -10.16
N ARG A 146 7.47 13.49 -11.27
CA ARG A 146 6.02 13.59 -11.47
C ARG A 146 5.57 12.49 -12.41
N GLY A 147 4.81 11.54 -11.89
CA GLY A 147 4.21 10.47 -12.69
C GLY A 147 3.05 10.94 -13.58
N VAL A 148 2.83 10.26 -14.71
CA VAL A 148 1.75 10.53 -15.68
C VAL A 148 0.33 10.38 -15.09
N GLN A 149 0.20 9.55 -14.05
CA GLN A 149 -1.08 9.25 -13.38
C GLN A 149 -1.63 10.44 -12.57
N PHE A 150 -0.80 11.42 -12.20
CA PHE A 150 -1.21 12.52 -11.34
C PHE A 150 -1.58 13.77 -12.15
N ARG A 151 -2.87 14.15 -12.08
CA ARG A 151 -3.38 15.36 -12.75
C ARG A 151 -2.77 16.65 -12.19
N ALA A 152 -2.59 16.73 -10.88
CA ALA A 152 -1.90 17.83 -10.23
C ALA A 152 -0.38 17.60 -10.22
N PRO A 153 0.45 18.66 -10.31
CA PRO A 153 1.90 18.52 -10.20
C PRO A 153 2.28 18.17 -8.77
N LEU A 154 2.38 16.86 -8.50
CA LEU A 154 2.88 16.29 -7.25
C LEU A 154 4.19 15.58 -7.59
N TYR A 155 5.29 16.01 -6.98
CA TYR A 155 6.62 15.45 -7.20
C TYR A 155 7.00 14.57 -6.02
N SER A 156 7.31 13.30 -6.29
CA SER A 156 7.53 12.26 -5.29
C SER A 156 8.83 11.51 -5.56
N CYS A 157 9.23 10.69 -4.59
CA CYS A 157 10.20 9.61 -4.78
C CYS A 157 9.77 8.68 -5.94
N LEU A 158 10.74 8.01 -6.57
CA LEU A 158 10.53 7.00 -7.59
C LEU A 158 10.06 5.69 -6.94
N ALA A 159 9.18 4.94 -7.59
CA ALA A 159 8.59 3.75 -6.99
C ALA A 159 8.07 2.77 -8.04
N GLY A 160 8.39 1.49 -7.85
CA GLY A 160 7.95 0.43 -8.75
C GLY A 160 7.85 -0.92 -8.06
N PHE A 161 7.26 -1.88 -8.76
CA PHE A 161 7.05 -3.22 -8.23
C PHE A 161 8.35 -4.03 -8.27
N VAL A 162 8.51 -4.90 -7.28
CA VAL A 162 9.63 -5.86 -7.26
C VAL A 162 9.25 -7.04 -8.14
N GLU A 163 10.15 -7.41 -9.07
CA GLU A 163 9.89 -8.52 -9.99
C GLU A 163 10.27 -9.90 -9.42
N PRO A 164 9.67 -11.00 -9.92
CA PRO A 164 10.08 -12.35 -9.54
C PRO A 164 11.56 -12.62 -9.83
N GLY A 165 12.30 -13.01 -8.78
CA GLY A 165 13.74 -13.27 -8.87
C GLY A 165 14.63 -12.06 -8.61
N GLU A 166 14.03 -10.90 -8.30
CA GLU A 166 14.72 -9.66 -8.00
C GLU A 166 14.95 -9.47 -6.48
N THR A 167 16.07 -8.85 -6.09
CA THR A 167 16.22 -8.33 -4.72
C THR A 167 15.59 -6.94 -4.61
N LEU A 168 15.29 -6.46 -3.40
CA LEU A 168 14.72 -5.12 -3.23
C LEU A 168 15.66 -4.03 -3.76
N GLU A 169 16.96 -4.19 -3.52
CA GLU A 169 18.00 -3.28 -4.01
C GLU A 169 18.13 -3.35 -5.54
N GLY A 170 17.94 -4.55 -6.12
CA GLY A 170 17.86 -4.74 -7.58
C GLY A 170 16.72 -3.93 -8.19
N ALA A 171 15.52 -4.01 -7.60
CA ALA A 171 14.36 -3.24 -8.02
C ALA A 171 14.62 -1.73 -7.93
N VAL A 172 15.24 -1.27 -6.84
CA VAL A 172 15.67 0.13 -6.70
C VAL A 172 16.55 0.57 -7.87
N ILE A 173 17.56 -0.22 -8.22
CA ILE A 173 18.49 0.11 -9.30
C ILE A 173 17.81 0.08 -10.66
N ARG A 174 16.95 -0.92 -10.91
CA ARG A 174 16.23 -1.10 -12.18
C ARG A 174 15.25 0.05 -12.42
N GLU A 175 14.30 0.26 -11.53
CA GLU A 175 13.25 1.27 -11.69
C GLU A 175 13.84 2.68 -11.82
N VAL A 176 14.85 3.04 -11.01
CA VAL A 176 15.49 4.36 -11.12
C VAL A 176 16.15 4.55 -12.49
N ARG A 177 16.72 3.49 -13.06
CA ARG A 177 17.31 3.52 -14.39
C ARG A 177 16.24 3.57 -15.48
N GLU A 178 15.16 2.81 -15.35
CA GLU A 178 14.05 2.74 -16.31
C GLU A 178 13.28 4.06 -16.36
N GLU A 179 12.84 4.57 -15.20
CA GLU A 179 11.97 5.75 -15.11
C GLU A 179 12.69 7.06 -15.47
N VAL A 180 13.96 7.22 -15.06
CA VAL A 180 14.68 8.52 -15.17
C VAL A 180 16.11 8.42 -15.68
N GLY A 181 16.60 7.26 -16.10
CA GLY A 181 17.89 7.10 -16.78
C GLY A 181 19.14 7.22 -15.90
N VAL A 182 19.00 7.50 -14.60
CA VAL A 182 20.16 7.70 -13.70
C VAL A 182 20.65 6.38 -13.11
N THR A 183 21.96 6.29 -12.84
CA THR A 183 22.56 5.16 -12.14
C THR A 183 22.78 5.52 -10.67
N VAL A 184 22.35 4.63 -9.78
CA VAL A 184 22.52 4.77 -8.33
C VAL A 184 23.50 3.75 -7.77
N GLY A 185 24.09 4.09 -6.62
CA GLY A 185 25.04 3.28 -5.86
C GLY A 185 24.41 2.71 -4.60
N SER A 186 24.91 3.14 -3.44
CA SER A 186 24.52 2.64 -2.10
C SER A 186 23.00 2.70 -1.90
N VAL A 187 22.33 1.55 -1.82
CA VAL A 187 20.90 1.43 -1.51
C VAL A 187 20.74 1.04 -0.04
N ARG A 188 19.99 1.84 0.73
CA ARG A 188 19.76 1.63 2.17
C ARG A 188 18.28 1.61 2.49
N TYR A 189 17.82 0.56 3.18
CA TYR A 189 16.45 0.45 3.65
C TYR A 189 16.15 1.46 4.77
N MET A 190 14.96 2.07 4.74
CA MET A 190 14.53 3.12 5.66
C MET A 190 13.27 2.77 6.45
N GLY A 191 12.43 1.87 5.93
CA GLY A 191 11.16 1.52 6.57
C GLY A 191 10.16 0.94 5.58
N SER A 192 8.97 0.60 6.07
CA SER A 192 7.90 0.06 5.23
C SER A 192 6.55 0.62 5.63
N GLN A 193 5.60 0.57 4.70
CA GLN A 193 4.23 1.00 4.91
C GLN A 193 3.27 0.11 4.12
N PRO A 194 2.21 -0.44 4.76
CA PRO A 194 1.11 -1.05 4.04
C PRO A 194 0.42 -0.01 3.14
N TRP A 195 0.24 -0.34 1.87
CA TRP A 195 -0.37 0.55 0.89
C TRP A 195 -1.55 -0.16 0.20
N PRO A 196 -2.76 -0.02 0.77
CA PRO A 196 -3.96 -0.79 0.39
C PRO A 196 -4.60 -0.33 -0.93
N PHE A 197 -3.79 -0.04 -1.95
CA PHE A 197 -4.19 0.46 -3.26
C PHE A 197 -3.51 -0.32 -4.41
N PRO A 198 -3.97 -1.53 -4.74
CA PRO A 198 -4.98 -2.31 -4.03
C PRO A 198 -4.40 -3.19 -2.90
N HIS A 199 -3.14 -3.63 -2.99
CA HIS A 199 -2.54 -4.56 -2.01
C HIS A 199 -1.02 -4.51 -1.99
N SER A 200 -0.43 -3.31 -2.03
CA SER A 200 1.03 -3.15 -2.04
C SER A 200 1.61 -3.10 -0.63
N LEU A 201 2.84 -3.59 -0.48
CA LEU A 201 3.70 -3.31 0.66
C LEU A 201 4.82 -2.39 0.16
N MET A 202 4.75 -1.11 0.53
CA MET A 202 5.77 -0.14 0.14
C MET A 202 6.99 -0.29 1.03
N LEU A 203 8.16 -0.44 0.40
CA LEU A 203 9.45 -0.63 1.04
C LEU A 203 10.32 0.58 0.69
N GLY A 204 10.59 1.43 1.69
CA GLY A 204 11.26 2.71 1.53
C GLY A 204 12.78 2.59 1.56
N PHE A 205 13.45 3.26 0.63
CA PHE A 205 14.89 3.26 0.46
C PHE A 205 15.47 4.67 0.29
N ARG A 206 16.76 4.80 0.60
CA ARG A 206 17.65 5.85 0.11
C ARG A 206 18.62 5.27 -0.89
N ALA A 207 18.92 6.04 -1.93
CA ALA A 207 19.97 5.70 -2.87
C ALA A 207 20.84 6.92 -3.19
N GLU A 208 22.13 6.70 -3.41
CA GLU A 208 23.06 7.76 -3.80
C GLU A 208 23.25 7.76 -5.32
N TRP A 209 23.10 8.92 -5.96
CA TRP A 209 23.43 9.09 -7.37
C TRP A 209 24.90 8.77 -7.63
N LYS A 210 25.16 8.04 -8.72
CA LYS A 210 26.51 7.66 -9.13
C LYS A 210 26.91 8.30 -10.46
N SER A 211 26.01 8.31 -11.42
CA SER A 211 26.27 8.80 -12.78
C SER A 211 24.98 8.93 -13.59
N GLY A 212 25.05 9.63 -14.73
CA GLY A 212 23.97 9.75 -15.69
C GLY A 212 23.14 11.02 -15.50
N ASP A 213 22.57 11.48 -16.60
CA ASP A 213 21.65 12.60 -16.65
C ASP A 213 20.21 12.11 -16.57
N ILE A 214 19.30 12.98 -16.09
CA ILE A 214 17.88 12.65 -16.04
C ILE A 214 17.36 12.54 -17.48
N VAL A 215 16.82 11.37 -17.81
CA VAL A 215 16.10 11.09 -19.06
C VAL A 215 14.83 10.33 -18.67
N CYS A 216 13.69 11.03 -18.67
CA CYS A 216 12.41 10.46 -18.24
C CYS A 216 11.88 9.46 -19.28
N ASP A 217 11.37 8.32 -18.84
CA ASP A 217 10.47 7.51 -19.65
C ASP A 217 9.12 8.24 -19.74
N PRO A 218 8.70 8.72 -20.92
CA PRO A 218 7.48 9.50 -21.07
C PRO A 218 6.20 8.68 -20.84
N THR A 219 6.29 7.35 -20.77
CA THR A 219 5.15 6.48 -20.44
C THR A 219 4.83 6.46 -18.94
N GLU A 220 5.79 6.81 -18.10
CA GLU A 220 5.66 6.77 -16.64
C GLU A 220 5.87 8.14 -15.99
N ILE A 221 6.87 8.91 -16.44
CA ILE A 221 7.31 10.17 -15.85
C ILE A 221 7.12 11.34 -16.82
N VAL A 222 6.35 12.34 -16.36
CA VAL A 222 6.12 13.60 -17.09
C VAL A 222 7.32 14.53 -16.96
N ASP A 223 7.89 14.60 -15.77
CA ASP A 223 8.98 15.51 -15.43
C ASP A 223 9.73 15.03 -14.19
N ALA A 224 11.05 15.20 -14.15
CA ALA A 224 11.88 14.90 -12.99
C ALA A 224 13.04 15.88 -12.88
N ASN A 225 13.40 16.27 -11.66
CA ASN A 225 14.49 17.21 -11.43
C ASN A 225 15.20 16.95 -10.10
N TRP A 226 16.37 17.57 -9.96
CA TRP A 226 17.10 17.67 -8.70
C TRP A 226 16.61 18.89 -7.93
N TYR A 227 16.19 18.67 -6.70
CA TYR A 227 15.65 19.71 -5.83
C TYR A 227 16.52 19.87 -4.59
N ARG A 228 16.86 21.11 -4.27
CA ARG A 228 17.52 21.47 -3.01
C ARG A 228 16.50 21.45 -1.86
N LYS A 229 17.00 21.29 -0.63
CA LYS A 229 16.16 21.29 0.59
C LYS A 229 15.32 22.56 0.76
N ASP A 230 15.87 23.70 0.34
CA ASP A 230 15.25 25.04 0.44
C ASP A 230 14.32 25.40 -0.74
N ALA A 231 14.23 24.53 -1.76
CA ALA A 231 13.50 24.80 -3.00
C ALA A 231 12.66 23.59 -3.44
N LEU A 232 12.00 22.93 -2.48
CA LEU A 232 11.15 21.78 -2.76
C LEU A 232 9.87 22.17 -3.53
N PRO A 233 9.41 21.32 -4.46
CA PRO A 233 8.15 21.50 -5.17
C PRO A 233 6.96 21.11 -4.27
N ASN A 234 5.77 21.01 -4.86
CA ASN A 234 4.64 20.39 -4.18
C ASN A 234 4.88 18.87 -4.00
N ILE A 235 4.99 18.43 -2.75
CA ILE A 235 5.36 17.05 -2.35
C ILE A 235 4.20 16.31 -1.67
N PRO A 236 4.25 14.96 -1.58
CA PRO A 236 3.20 14.16 -0.96
C PRO A 236 2.84 14.56 0.49
N PRO A 237 1.60 14.27 0.93
CA PRO A 237 1.16 14.52 2.30
C PRO A 237 1.85 13.59 3.32
N GLY A 238 1.86 14.02 4.58
CA GLY A 238 2.57 13.40 5.72
C GLY A 238 2.30 11.92 5.97
N ILE A 239 1.15 11.40 5.52
CA ILE A 239 0.82 9.98 5.66
C ILE A 239 1.76 9.07 4.86
N SER A 240 2.23 9.53 3.70
CA SER A 240 2.89 8.65 2.74
C SER A 240 4.35 8.38 3.15
N ILE A 241 4.83 7.17 2.89
CA ILE A 241 6.24 6.81 3.07
C ILE A 241 7.16 7.69 2.20
N ALA A 242 6.69 8.15 1.04
CA ALA A 242 7.39 9.13 0.22
C ALA A 242 7.69 10.40 1.04
N ARG A 243 6.67 10.93 1.72
CA ARG A 243 6.83 12.10 2.58
C ARG A 243 7.72 11.81 3.79
N LYS A 244 7.59 10.63 4.42
CA LYS A 244 8.48 10.21 5.52
C LYS A 244 9.96 10.15 5.08
N LEU A 245 10.26 9.68 3.88
CA LEU A 245 11.61 9.65 3.31
C LEU A 245 12.15 11.07 3.06
N ILE A 246 11.33 11.96 2.50
CA ILE A 246 11.69 13.37 2.27
C ILE A 246 11.90 14.11 3.59
N ASP A 247 11.02 13.92 4.57
CA ASP A 247 11.15 14.57 5.89
C ASP A 247 12.40 14.05 6.63
N ALA A 248 12.72 12.75 6.54
CA ALA A 248 13.97 12.21 7.09
C ALA A 248 15.19 12.90 6.47
N TRP A 249 15.17 13.12 5.15
CA TRP A 249 16.23 13.85 4.45
C TRP A 249 16.34 15.31 4.86
N LEU A 250 15.23 16.01 5.01
CA LEU A 250 15.22 17.42 5.40
C LEU A 250 15.81 17.64 6.80
N ASN A 251 15.72 16.64 7.67
CA ASN A 251 16.23 16.68 9.04
C ASN A 251 17.70 16.21 9.21
N GLU A 252 18.35 15.78 8.12
CA GLU A 252 19.80 15.48 8.05
C GLU A 252 20.64 16.76 7.87
#